data_AF-A0A6G2QM00-F1
#
_entry.id   AF-A0A6G2QM00-F1
#
_cell.length_a   1.000
_cell.length_b   1.000
_cell.length_c   1.000
_cell.angle_alpha   90.00
_cell.angle_beta   90.00
_cell.angle_gamma   90.00
#
_symmetry.space_group_name_H-M   'P 1'
#
loop_
_entity.id
_entity.type
_entity.pdbx_description
1 polymer ?
#
loop_
_entity_poly.entity_id
_entity_poly.type
_entity_poly.pdbx_seq_one_letter_code
_entity_poly.pdbx_strand_id
1 'polypeptide(L)'
;MEVIPPGGIPERMPAPQALAHPFTDLTACNRTGYLADYAATLTDEGRERVRASIEPQHMTAFDMALNVALHRAQEGTYGKLVRALVDASDVDSLPDPEPLIDGILDRDSLVWMYGPPGSYKSFLALHMAACVVAGRDLRFCGHAVKHTGTVLYLYAEGTRGVKKRVKAWERHYKRSMCGVKIIPMAVQLLDDEQLDAFVRLCRETRPVLVVIDTQSRCTVGMDENSNGQMGEVVAAADRVRQATGACVLIIHHTGRDGKNLRGASAMDGAADATIKVDSDKVSGTVTMLSGKQKDDAAFPPITLSVQAVAESVILSHEPVGICTSAEERVLRCLSESPTAALSRTEIVQLTDIPKTTVYRTVEVLVSKGLAMNVGTVKRPLYCITQGQDQLSNSHESH
;
A
#
# COMPACT_ATOMS: atom_id res chain seq x y z
N MET A 1 89.89 -17.74 25.73
CA MET A 1 88.61 -17.08 25.43
C MET A 1 88.75 -16.48 24.04
N GLU A 2 88.01 -17.06 23.12
CA GLU A 2 88.17 -16.90 21.67
C GLU A 2 87.69 -15.55 21.13
N VAL A 3 88.24 -15.28 19.95
CA VAL A 3 88.20 -14.09 19.10
C VAL A 3 86.81 -13.84 18.52
N ILE A 4 86.40 -12.57 18.48
CA ILE A 4 85.23 -12.09 17.71
C ILE A 4 85.70 -11.66 16.30
N PRO A 5 85.05 -12.13 15.22
CA PRO A 5 84.98 -11.40 13.95
C PRO A 5 83.54 -10.94 13.63
N PRO A 6 83.38 -9.93 12.74
CA PRO A 6 82.15 -9.14 12.60
C PRO A 6 81.06 -9.86 11.81
N GLY A 7 79.82 -9.73 12.28
CA GLY A 7 78.62 -10.28 11.66
C GLY A 7 78.31 -9.64 10.31
N GLY A 8 78.26 -10.47 9.27
CA GLY A 8 77.72 -10.14 7.95
C GLY A 8 76.19 -10.13 7.96
N ILE A 9 75.65 -9.29 7.09
CA ILE A 9 74.22 -9.07 6.80
C ILE A 9 73.60 -10.35 6.19
N PRO A 10 72.46 -10.87 6.68
CA PRO A 10 71.63 -11.79 5.92
C PRO A 10 70.59 -11.02 5.09
N GLU A 11 70.63 -11.26 3.78
CA GLU A 11 69.61 -10.87 2.81
C GLU A 11 68.24 -11.50 3.08
N ARG A 12 67.19 -10.78 2.65
CA ARG A 12 65.81 -11.20 2.34
C ARG A 12 64.83 -11.45 3.51
N MET A 13 63.86 -10.53 3.60
CA MET A 13 62.55 -10.74 4.23
C MET A 13 61.81 -11.93 3.60
N PRO A 14 61.03 -12.69 4.39
CA PRO A 14 60.19 -13.77 3.88
C PRO A 14 59.02 -13.23 3.05
N ALA A 15 58.68 -13.94 1.97
CA ALA A 15 57.54 -13.66 1.11
C ALA A 15 56.20 -13.81 1.87
N PRO A 16 55.14 -13.06 1.51
CA PRO A 16 53.83 -13.19 2.12
C PRO A 16 53.22 -14.58 1.82
N GLN A 17 52.75 -15.24 2.88
CA GLN A 17 52.04 -16.51 2.80
C GLN A 17 50.77 -16.38 1.96
N ALA A 18 50.58 -17.33 1.04
CA ALA A 18 49.39 -17.43 0.20
C ALA A 18 48.15 -17.73 1.05
N LEU A 19 47.20 -16.80 1.08
CA LEU A 19 45.82 -17.08 1.45
C LEU A 19 45.23 -17.99 0.35
N ALA A 20 44.91 -19.22 0.72
CA ALA A 20 44.20 -20.16 -0.14
C ALA A 20 42.80 -19.60 -0.43
N HIS A 21 42.61 -19.05 -1.64
CA HIS A 21 41.29 -18.73 -2.15
C HIS A 21 40.52 -20.03 -2.44
N PRO A 22 39.19 -20.08 -2.22
CA PRO A 22 38.37 -21.12 -2.82
C PRO A 22 38.47 -20.95 -4.36
N PHE A 23 38.02 -21.91 -5.16
CA PHE A 23 38.05 -21.87 -6.64
C PHE A 23 39.31 -22.44 -7.32
N THR A 24 39.61 -23.71 -7.05
CA THR A 24 40.49 -24.53 -7.90
C THR A 24 39.76 -25.26 -9.04
N ASP A 25 38.45 -25.04 -9.24
CA ASP A 25 37.64 -25.90 -10.13
C ASP A 25 36.74 -25.13 -11.12
N LEU A 26 37.22 -23.99 -11.63
CA LEU A 26 36.59 -23.30 -12.76
C LEU A 26 37.43 -23.53 -14.02
N THR A 27 36.77 -23.90 -15.13
CA THR A 27 37.41 -23.91 -16.46
C THR A 27 38.02 -22.54 -16.76
N ALA A 28 39.16 -22.51 -17.46
CA ALA A 28 39.94 -21.28 -17.70
C ALA A 28 39.07 -20.10 -18.22
N CYS A 29 38.07 -20.40 -19.06
CA CYS A 29 37.12 -19.42 -19.60
C CYS A 29 36.25 -18.74 -18.51
N ASN A 30 35.78 -19.48 -17.50
CA ASN A 30 34.98 -18.92 -16.40
C ASN A 30 35.82 -18.06 -15.45
N ARG A 31 37.10 -18.43 -15.25
CA ARG A 31 38.03 -17.67 -14.40
C ARG A 31 38.39 -16.32 -15.02
N THR A 32 38.58 -16.27 -16.35
CA THR A 32 38.87 -15.03 -17.08
C THR A 32 37.72 -14.03 -17.04
N GLY A 33 36.48 -14.49 -17.20
CA GLY A 33 35.28 -13.63 -17.08
C GLY A 33 35.13 -13.03 -15.69
N TYR A 34 35.32 -13.84 -14.64
CA TYR A 34 35.23 -13.37 -13.24
C TYR A 34 36.30 -12.33 -12.90
N LEU A 35 37.54 -12.56 -13.32
CA LEU A 35 38.64 -11.61 -13.10
C LEU A 35 38.41 -10.29 -13.84
N ALA A 36 37.79 -10.33 -15.01
CA ALA A 36 37.43 -9.14 -15.77
C ALA A 36 36.33 -8.32 -15.06
N ASP A 37 35.28 -8.96 -14.54
CA ASP A 37 34.24 -8.30 -13.75
C ASP A 37 34.81 -7.68 -12.46
N TYR A 38 35.70 -8.42 -11.78
CA TYR A 38 36.40 -7.89 -10.60
C TYR A 38 37.28 -6.69 -10.94
N ALA A 39 38.09 -6.79 -12.00
CA ALA A 39 38.96 -5.70 -12.44
C ALA A 39 38.19 -4.43 -12.85
N ALA A 40 36.98 -4.57 -13.40
CA ALA A 40 36.14 -3.42 -13.73
C ALA A 40 35.76 -2.55 -12.51
N THR A 41 35.81 -3.11 -11.29
CA THR A 41 35.52 -2.39 -10.04
C THR A 41 36.72 -1.68 -9.41
N LEU A 42 37.92 -1.88 -9.94
CA LEU A 42 39.17 -1.37 -9.35
C LEU A 42 39.60 -0.03 -9.96
N THR A 43 40.57 0.65 -9.31
CA THR A 43 41.30 1.79 -9.90
C THR A 43 42.18 1.34 -11.08
N ASP A 44 42.70 2.28 -11.87
CA ASP A 44 43.58 1.95 -13.01
C ASP A 44 44.81 1.13 -12.59
N GLU A 45 45.46 1.49 -11.48
CA GLU A 45 46.56 0.70 -10.91
C GLU A 45 46.11 -0.70 -10.46
N GLY A 46 44.91 -0.81 -9.89
CA GLY A 46 44.33 -2.10 -9.51
C GLY A 46 44.02 -2.99 -10.71
N ARG A 47 43.52 -2.39 -11.79
CA ARG A 47 43.29 -3.06 -13.08
C ARG A 47 44.57 -3.57 -13.70
N GLU A 48 45.64 -2.76 -13.72
CA GLU A 48 46.94 -3.18 -14.24
C GLU A 48 47.51 -4.37 -13.46
N ARG A 49 47.35 -4.39 -12.13
CA ARG A 49 47.78 -5.54 -11.30
C ARG A 49 47.03 -6.83 -11.66
N VAL A 50 45.71 -6.76 -11.86
CA VAL A 50 44.94 -7.94 -12.28
C VAL A 50 45.31 -8.35 -13.70
N ARG A 51 45.45 -7.39 -14.62
CA ARG A 51 45.89 -7.62 -16.01
C ARG A 51 47.24 -8.33 -16.08
N ALA A 52 48.20 -7.94 -15.23
CA ALA A 52 49.52 -8.56 -15.14
C ALA A 52 49.50 -10.02 -14.63
N SER A 53 48.43 -10.44 -13.97
CA SER A 53 48.24 -11.82 -13.49
C SER A 53 47.61 -12.77 -14.51
N ILE A 54 47.20 -12.25 -15.68
CA ILE A 54 46.54 -13.04 -16.72
C ILE A 54 47.59 -13.68 -17.64
N GLU A 55 47.49 -14.99 -17.85
CA GLU A 55 48.37 -15.71 -18.78
C GLU A 55 48.19 -15.23 -20.23
N PRO A 56 49.25 -15.17 -21.05
CA PRO A 56 49.20 -14.62 -22.41
C PRO A 56 48.11 -15.24 -23.30
N GLN A 57 47.90 -16.56 -23.19
CA GLN A 57 46.85 -17.26 -23.96
C GLN A 57 45.41 -16.83 -23.64
N HIS A 58 45.18 -16.19 -22.50
CA HIS A 58 43.85 -15.74 -22.05
C HIS A 58 43.67 -14.22 -22.12
N MET A 59 44.71 -13.46 -22.51
CA MET A 59 44.69 -11.99 -22.50
C MET A 59 43.62 -11.41 -23.43
N THR A 60 43.45 -11.96 -24.63
CA THR A 60 42.42 -11.50 -25.59
C THR A 60 41.00 -11.69 -25.05
N ALA A 61 40.73 -12.81 -24.39
CA ALA A 61 39.43 -13.09 -23.78
C ALA A 61 39.18 -12.20 -22.54
N PHE A 62 40.22 -11.96 -21.75
CA PHE A 62 40.18 -11.04 -20.61
C PHE A 62 39.89 -9.61 -21.05
N ASP A 63 40.57 -9.11 -22.09
CA ASP A 63 40.38 -7.76 -22.61
C ASP A 63 38.98 -7.54 -23.17
N MET A 64 38.44 -8.53 -23.87
CA MET A 64 37.07 -8.49 -24.36
C MET A 64 36.05 -8.47 -23.21
N ALA A 65 36.22 -9.36 -22.22
CA ALA A 65 35.35 -9.41 -21.05
C ALA A 65 35.45 -8.13 -20.19
N LEU A 66 36.65 -7.59 -20.02
CA LEU A 66 36.91 -6.37 -19.26
C LEU A 66 36.29 -5.16 -19.96
N ASN A 67 36.42 -5.06 -21.28
CA ASN A 67 35.74 -4.00 -22.04
C ASN A 67 34.22 -4.10 -21.90
N VAL A 68 33.63 -5.30 -21.96
CA VAL A 68 32.19 -5.50 -21.73
C VAL A 68 31.79 -5.11 -20.30
N ALA A 69 32.59 -5.49 -19.29
CA ALA A 69 32.34 -5.17 -17.89
C ALA A 69 32.50 -3.67 -17.60
N LEU A 70 33.51 -3.02 -18.16
CA LEU A 70 33.71 -1.57 -18.08
C LEU A 70 32.59 -0.82 -18.80
N HIS A 71 32.15 -1.30 -19.96
CA HIS A 71 31.04 -0.67 -20.68
C HIS A 71 29.72 -0.79 -19.91
N ARG A 72 29.46 -1.95 -19.28
CA ARG A 72 28.34 -2.16 -18.34
C ARG A 72 28.44 -1.28 -17.09
N ALA A 73 29.65 -1.08 -16.56
CA ALA A 73 29.91 -0.22 -15.41
C ALA A 73 29.76 1.28 -15.76
N GLN A 74 30.12 1.69 -16.99
CA GLN A 74 29.87 3.03 -17.52
C GLN A 74 28.39 3.27 -17.84
N GLU A 75 27.63 2.22 -18.19
CA GLU A 75 26.15 2.20 -18.15
C GLU A 75 25.57 2.09 -16.72
N GLY A 76 26.40 2.23 -15.69
CA GLY A 76 25.99 2.29 -14.29
C GLY A 76 25.26 3.58 -13.92
N THR A 77 25.31 3.96 -12.64
CA THR A 77 24.58 5.11 -12.09
C THR A 77 24.83 6.40 -12.88
N TYR A 78 26.04 6.64 -13.36
CA TYR A 78 26.36 7.81 -14.19
C TYR A 78 25.56 7.84 -15.50
N GLY A 79 25.55 6.74 -16.28
CA GLY A 79 24.76 6.66 -17.51
C GLY A 79 23.25 6.80 -17.28
N LYS A 80 22.74 6.28 -16.15
CA LYS A 80 21.34 6.50 -15.74
C LYS A 80 21.06 7.96 -15.41
N LEU A 81 21.94 8.62 -14.66
CA LEU A 81 21.82 10.04 -14.31
C LEU A 81 21.87 10.92 -15.56
N VAL A 82 22.77 10.65 -16.50
CA VAL A 82 22.85 11.38 -17.77
C VAL A 82 21.57 11.24 -18.61
N ARG A 83 20.93 10.06 -18.62
CA ARG A 83 19.65 9.84 -19.31
C ARG A 83 18.45 10.46 -18.60
N ALA A 84 18.52 10.57 -17.27
CA ALA A 84 17.48 11.20 -16.45
C ALA A 84 17.68 12.71 -16.29
N LEU A 85 18.80 13.26 -16.77
CA LEU A 85 19.11 14.67 -16.70
C LEU A 85 18.16 15.42 -17.64
N VAL A 86 17.34 16.29 -17.07
CA VAL A 86 16.44 17.19 -17.79
C VAL A 86 16.84 18.62 -17.45
N ASP A 87 16.92 19.48 -18.47
CA ASP A 87 17.17 20.91 -18.26
C ASP A 87 15.99 21.52 -17.49
N ALA A 88 16.24 22.52 -16.66
CA ALA A 88 15.19 23.24 -15.96
C ALA A 88 14.16 23.84 -16.94
N SER A 89 14.56 24.21 -18.16
CA SER A 89 13.65 24.69 -19.22
C SER A 89 12.75 23.60 -19.81
N ASP A 90 13.12 22.34 -19.65
CA ASP A 90 12.42 21.18 -20.21
C ASP A 90 11.63 20.40 -19.14
N VAL A 91 11.52 20.94 -17.92
CA VAL A 91 10.79 20.31 -16.80
C VAL A 91 9.33 20.05 -17.15
N ASP A 92 8.69 20.92 -17.93
CA ASP A 92 7.30 20.75 -18.40
C ASP A 92 7.12 19.53 -19.32
N SER A 93 8.21 18.91 -19.80
CA SER A 93 8.17 17.68 -20.59
C SER A 93 8.25 16.40 -19.75
N LEU A 94 8.49 16.53 -18.43
CA LEU A 94 8.42 15.42 -17.50
C LEU A 94 6.97 14.92 -17.39
N PRO A 95 6.75 13.60 -17.26
CA PRO A 95 5.42 13.07 -17.08
C PRO A 95 4.83 13.56 -15.75
N ASP A 96 3.61 14.08 -15.81
CA ASP A 96 2.83 14.42 -14.61
C ASP A 96 2.59 13.17 -13.76
N PRO A 97 2.45 13.32 -12.42
CA PRO A 97 1.96 12.24 -11.56
C PRO A 97 0.65 11.66 -12.11
N GLU A 98 0.65 10.36 -12.38
CA GLU A 98 -0.53 9.67 -12.91
C GLU A 98 -1.41 9.15 -11.76
N PRO A 99 -2.62 9.67 -11.55
CA PRO A 99 -3.48 9.22 -10.45
C PRO A 99 -3.88 7.76 -10.65
N LEU A 100 -3.74 6.91 -9.63
CA LEU A 100 -4.31 5.57 -9.60
C LEU A 100 -5.80 5.65 -9.20
N ILE A 101 -6.06 6.29 -8.06
CA ILE A 101 -7.38 6.69 -7.57
C ILE A 101 -7.36 8.21 -7.41
N ASP A 102 -8.20 8.89 -8.19
CA ASP A 102 -8.21 10.36 -8.34
C ASP A 102 -8.17 11.09 -6.99
N GLY A 103 -7.12 11.85 -6.73
CA GLY A 103 -6.92 12.65 -5.51
C GLY A 103 -6.70 11.83 -4.22
N ILE A 104 -6.41 10.53 -4.32
CA ILE A 104 -6.17 9.66 -3.15
C ILE A 104 -4.86 8.87 -3.28
N LEU A 105 -4.64 8.19 -4.40
CA LEU A 105 -3.44 7.37 -4.65
C LEU A 105 -2.93 7.66 -6.05
N ASP A 106 -1.62 7.85 -6.18
CA ASP A 106 -0.95 8.01 -7.48
C ASP A 106 -0.13 6.79 -7.84
N ARG A 107 0.12 6.59 -9.12
CA ARG A 107 1.10 5.60 -9.58
C ARG A 107 2.51 6.05 -9.17
N ASP A 108 3.43 5.09 -9.18
CA ASP A 108 4.84 5.33 -8.84
C ASP A 108 5.03 6.09 -7.51
N SER A 109 4.26 5.72 -6.48
CA SER A 109 4.21 6.43 -5.19
C SER A 109 4.34 5.48 -3.99
N LEU A 110 4.84 6.00 -2.87
CA LEU A 110 4.83 5.31 -1.58
C LEU A 110 3.77 5.91 -0.66
N VAL A 111 2.84 5.08 -0.20
CA VAL A 111 1.70 5.50 0.62
C VAL A 111 1.62 4.71 1.92
N TRP A 112 1.46 5.40 3.05
CA TRP A 112 1.23 4.76 4.34
C TRP A 112 -0.20 4.96 4.85
N MET A 113 -0.92 3.85 5.02
CA MET A 113 -2.22 3.83 5.69
C MET A 113 -2.06 3.42 7.15
N TYR A 114 -2.35 4.32 8.08
CA TYR A 114 -2.08 4.12 9.49
C TYR A 114 -3.29 4.38 10.39
N GLY A 115 -3.31 3.72 11.55
CA GLY A 115 -4.41 3.86 12.52
C GLY A 115 -4.37 2.79 13.61
N PRO A 116 -5.20 2.88 14.65
CA PRO A 116 -5.23 1.93 15.74
C PRO A 116 -5.47 0.47 15.29
N PRO A 117 -4.99 -0.55 16.03
CA PRO A 117 -5.37 -1.94 15.76
C PRO A 117 -6.90 -2.10 15.74
N GLY A 118 -7.40 -2.86 14.76
CA GLY A 118 -8.85 -3.08 14.59
C GLY A 118 -9.63 -1.89 13.98
N SER A 119 -8.96 -0.86 13.44
CA SER A 119 -9.62 0.26 12.74
C SER A 119 -10.04 -0.04 11.29
N TYR A 120 -10.16 -1.32 10.91
CA TYR A 120 -10.58 -1.77 9.58
C TYR A 120 -9.68 -1.40 8.39
N LYS A 121 -8.42 -0.96 8.61
CA LYS A 121 -7.45 -0.67 7.53
C LYS A 121 -7.36 -1.76 6.46
N SER A 122 -7.20 -3.02 6.86
CA SER A 122 -7.13 -4.15 5.92
C SER A 122 -8.41 -4.34 5.10
N PHE A 123 -9.58 -3.95 5.64
CA PHE A 123 -10.84 -3.97 4.87
C PHE A 123 -10.89 -2.80 3.88
N LEU A 124 -10.39 -1.63 4.28
CA LEU A 124 -10.30 -0.45 3.42
C LEU A 124 -9.31 -0.67 2.28
N ALA A 125 -8.12 -1.19 2.56
CA ALA A 125 -7.11 -1.53 1.56
C ALA A 125 -7.61 -2.62 0.60
N LEU A 126 -8.33 -3.63 1.10
CA LEU A 126 -8.96 -4.63 0.23
C LEU A 126 -10.06 -4.02 -0.66
N HIS A 127 -10.86 -3.08 -0.13
CA HIS A 127 -11.87 -2.37 -0.92
C HIS A 127 -11.21 -1.48 -1.99
N MET A 128 -10.14 -0.76 -1.67
CA MET A 128 -9.33 -0.01 -2.65
C MET A 128 -8.78 -0.93 -3.74
N ALA A 129 -8.14 -2.05 -3.36
CA ALA A 129 -7.62 -3.04 -4.30
C ALA A 129 -8.71 -3.56 -5.26
N ALA A 130 -9.90 -3.82 -4.73
CA ALA A 130 -11.02 -4.29 -5.52
C ALA A 130 -11.58 -3.22 -6.47
N CYS A 131 -11.63 -1.95 -6.04
CA CYS A 131 -11.94 -0.82 -6.93
C CYS A 131 -10.90 -0.67 -8.05
N VAL A 132 -9.60 -0.80 -7.75
CA VAL A 132 -8.51 -0.68 -8.74
C VAL A 132 -8.61 -1.74 -9.84
N VAL A 133 -8.92 -2.99 -9.48
CA VAL A 133 -9.11 -4.04 -10.51
C VAL A 133 -10.41 -3.88 -11.28
N ALA A 134 -11.48 -3.40 -10.63
CA ALA A 134 -12.77 -3.17 -11.27
C ALA A 134 -12.73 -1.95 -12.21
N GLY A 135 -11.96 -0.93 -11.89
CA GLY A 135 -11.77 0.24 -12.73
C GLY A 135 -12.96 1.18 -12.81
N ARG A 136 -13.21 1.71 -14.01
CA ARG A 136 -14.28 2.71 -14.26
C ARG A 136 -15.67 2.23 -13.84
N ASP A 137 -15.83 0.92 -13.78
CA ASP A 137 -17.04 0.21 -13.36
C ASP A 137 -17.36 0.36 -11.86
N LEU A 138 -16.36 0.69 -11.02
CA LEU A 138 -16.53 0.86 -9.58
C LEU A 138 -15.66 2.00 -9.05
N ARG A 139 -16.29 3.13 -8.74
CA ARG A 139 -15.64 4.26 -8.07
C ARG A 139 -15.30 3.91 -6.62
N PHE A 140 -14.18 4.43 -6.13
CA PHE A 140 -13.84 4.38 -4.72
C PHE A 140 -14.42 5.61 -4.02
N CYS A 141 -15.50 5.46 -3.26
CA CYS A 141 -16.10 6.58 -2.50
C CYS A 141 -16.43 7.83 -3.36
N GLY A 142 -16.83 7.65 -4.61
CA GLY A 142 -17.06 8.73 -5.57
C GLY A 142 -15.82 9.14 -6.39
N HIS A 143 -14.62 8.79 -5.94
CA HIS A 143 -13.37 9.03 -6.65
C HIS A 143 -13.21 8.04 -7.81
N ALA A 144 -12.80 8.57 -8.97
CA ALA A 144 -12.61 7.76 -10.17
C ALA A 144 -11.33 6.93 -10.07
N VAL A 145 -11.40 5.67 -10.48
CA VAL A 145 -10.21 4.85 -10.73
C VAL A 145 -9.71 5.17 -12.14
N LYS A 146 -8.54 5.79 -12.24
CA LYS A 146 -8.00 6.32 -13.51
C LYS A 146 -7.10 5.31 -14.21
N HIS A 147 -6.41 4.48 -13.44
CA HIS A 147 -5.61 3.35 -13.94
C HIS A 147 -6.04 2.03 -13.30
N THR A 148 -6.06 0.97 -14.11
CA THR A 148 -6.52 -0.37 -13.72
C THR A 148 -5.48 -1.41 -14.08
N GLY A 149 -5.35 -2.46 -13.28
CA GLY A 149 -4.42 -3.54 -13.57
C GLY A 149 -4.34 -4.55 -12.43
N THR A 150 -3.36 -5.46 -12.52
CA THR A 150 -3.11 -6.44 -11.46
C THR A 150 -2.81 -5.72 -10.14
N VAL A 151 -3.41 -6.19 -9.05
CA VAL A 151 -3.05 -5.76 -7.69
C VAL A 151 -2.38 -6.92 -7.00
N LEU A 152 -1.22 -6.69 -6.39
CA LEU A 152 -0.53 -7.68 -5.57
C LEU A 152 -0.75 -7.34 -4.09
N TYR A 153 -1.42 -8.21 -3.35
CA TYR A 153 -1.77 -7.99 -1.95
C TYR A 153 -0.98 -8.96 -1.06
N LEU A 154 0.07 -8.47 -0.41
CA LEU A 154 0.84 -9.19 0.59
C LEU A 154 0.08 -9.16 1.93
N TYR A 155 -0.68 -10.22 2.18
CA TYR A 155 -1.47 -10.39 3.40
C TYR A 155 -0.63 -11.16 4.44
N ALA A 156 0.20 -10.42 5.16
CA ALA A 156 1.21 -10.95 6.08
C ALA A 156 0.63 -11.50 7.40
N GLU A 157 -0.64 -11.21 7.72
CA GLU A 157 -1.34 -11.83 8.85
C GLU A 157 -1.70 -13.32 8.63
N GLY A 158 -1.46 -13.85 7.43
CA GLY A 158 -1.65 -15.27 7.08
C GLY A 158 -2.99 -15.62 6.43
N THR A 159 -3.30 -16.90 6.24
CA THR A 159 -4.48 -17.32 5.45
C THR A 159 -5.84 -17.10 6.12
N ARG A 160 -5.86 -16.81 7.43
CA ARG A 160 -7.10 -16.71 8.21
C ARG A 160 -7.75 -15.34 7.97
N GLY A 161 -9.03 -15.35 7.60
CA GLY A 161 -9.84 -14.13 7.46
C GLY A 161 -9.95 -13.60 6.03
N VAL A 162 -8.86 -13.54 5.26
CA VAL A 162 -8.87 -12.96 3.91
C VAL A 162 -9.90 -13.62 2.98
N LYS A 163 -10.02 -14.95 3.02
CA LYS A 163 -11.04 -15.71 2.27
C LYS A 163 -12.46 -15.25 2.58
N LYS A 164 -12.77 -14.98 3.86
CA LYS A 164 -14.11 -14.51 4.28
C LYS A 164 -14.36 -13.09 3.82
N ARG A 165 -13.33 -12.22 3.87
CA ARG A 165 -13.41 -10.82 3.42
C ARG A 165 -13.67 -10.72 1.92
N VAL A 166 -12.89 -11.45 1.11
CA VAL A 166 -13.08 -11.51 -0.36
C VAL A 166 -14.50 -11.97 -0.67
N LYS A 167 -14.94 -13.12 -0.12
CA LYS A 167 -16.30 -13.62 -0.36
C LYS A 167 -17.41 -12.66 0.05
N ALA A 168 -17.27 -11.98 1.20
CA ALA A 168 -18.25 -11.00 1.66
C ALA A 168 -18.35 -9.80 0.71
N TRP A 169 -17.21 -9.29 0.27
CA TRP A 169 -17.15 -8.20 -0.70
C TRP A 169 -17.72 -8.62 -2.06
N GLU A 170 -17.33 -9.78 -2.59
CA GLU A 170 -17.82 -10.27 -3.89
C GLU A 170 -19.34 -10.48 -3.87
N ARG A 171 -19.90 -10.94 -2.74
CA ARG A 171 -21.34 -11.10 -2.55
C ARG A 171 -22.08 -9.76 -2.50
N HIS A 172 -21.52 -8.76 -1.81
CA HIS A 172 -22.13 -7.44 -1.69
C HIS A 172 -22.11 -6.68 -3.03
N TYR A 173 -20.93 -6.57 -3.64
CA TYR A 173 -20.74 -5.84 -4.89
C TYR A 173 -21.12 -6.64 -6.15
N LYS A 174 -21.53 -7.90 -5.98
CA LYS A 174 -21.93 -8.85 -7.04
C LYS A 174 -20.87 -8.93 -8.16
N ARG A 175 -19.60 -8.91 -7.77
CA ARG A 175 -18.44 -8.85 -8.66
C ARG A 175 -17.33 -9.71 -8.12
N SER A 176 -16.51 -10.27 -9.01
CA SER A 176 -15.31 -10.98 -8.59
C SER A 176 -14.15 -10.00 -8.40
N MET A 177 -13.28 -10.26 -7.41
CA MET A 177 -11.98 -9.57 -7.27
C MET A 177 -10.91 -10.13 -8.23
N CYS A 178 -11.31 -10.54 -9.44
CA CYS A 178 -10.39 -11.02 -10.45
C CYS A 178 -9.35 -9.94 -10.74
N GLY A 179 -8.06 -10.27 -10.64
CA GLY A 179 -6.95 -9.32 -10.75
C GLY A 179 -6.27 -8.98 -9.40
N VAL A 180 -6.93 -9.22 -8.27
CA VAL A 180 -6.28 -9.12 -6.95
C VAL A 180 -5.57 -10.45 -6.64
N LYS A 181 -4.24 -10.46 -6.74
CA LYS A 181 -3.40 -11.62 -6.41
C LYS A 181 -2.92 -11.51 -4.97
N ILE A 182 -3.33 -12.45 -4.11
CA ILE A 182 -3.01 -12.42 -2.68
C ILE A 182 -1.84 -13.35 -2.39
N ILE A 183 -0.85 -12.84 -1.66
CA ILE A 183 0.24 -13.63 -1.05
C ILE A 183 -0.10 -13.77 0.44
N PRO A 184 -0.59 -14.94 0.91
CA PRO A 184 -1.13 -15.09 2.26
C PRO A 184 -0.04 -15.48 3.27
N MET A 185 1.12 -14.84 3.20
CA MET A 185 2.26 -15.04 4.10
C MET A 185 3.04 -13.74 4.26
N ALA A 186 3.85 -13.64 5.30
CA ALA A 186 4.77 -12.52 5.47
C ALA A 186 6.00 -12.69 4.55
N VAL A 187 6.51 -11.58 4.05
CA VAL A 187 7.83 -11.45 3.40
C VAL A 187 8.61 -10.48 4.27
N GLN A 188 9.79 -10.86 4.74
CA GLN A 188 10.64 -9.96 5.52
C GLN A 188 11.32 -8.95 4.60
N LEU A 189 11.02 -7.65 4.77
CA LEU A 189 11.52 -6.57 3.92
C LEU A 189 12.98 -6.20 4.22
N LEU A 190 13.49 -6.59 5.39
CA LEU A 190 14.87 -6.34 5.81
C LEU A 190 15.78 -7.57 5.59
N ASP A 191 15.25 -8.61 4.95
CA ASP A 191 15.98 -9.80 4.53
C ASP A 191 16.16 -9.72 3.02
N ASP A 192 17.42 -9.60 2.56
CA ASP A 192 17.72 -9.34 1.15
C ASP A 192 17.21 -10.46 0.22
N GLU A 193 17.31 -11.73 0.64
CA GLU A 193 16.84 -12.86 -0.16
C GLU A 193 15.33 -12.82 -0.37
N GLN A 194 14.57 -12.60 0.71
CA GLN A 194 13.10 -12.50 0.64
C GLN A 194 12.65 -11.24 -0.12
N LEU A 195 13.31 -10.11 0.10
CA LEU A 195 13.01 -8.87 -0.62
C LEU A 195 13.31 -9.02 -2.12
N ASP A 196 14.43 -9.62 -2.50
CA ASP A 196 14.78 -9.88 -3.90
C ASP A 196 13.77 -10.79 -4.59
N ALA A 197 13.36 -11.87 -3.90
CA ALA A 197 12.32 -12.77 -4.40
C ALA A 197 10.99 -12.04 -4.59
N PHE A 198 10.61 -11.17 -3.65
CA PHE A 198 9.39 -10.39 -3.74
C PHE A 198 9.44 -9.33 -4.85
N VAL A 199 10.55 -8.60 -4.97
CA VAL A 199 10.78 -7.62 -6.06
C VAL A 199 10.73 -8.31 -7.42
N ARG A 200 11.32 -9.50 -7.54
CA ARG A 200 11.24 -10.31 -8.77
C ARG A 200 9.79 -10.68 -9.11
N LEU A 201 9.02 -11.16 -8.14
CA LEU A 201 7.60 -11.47 -8.34
C LEU A 201 6.79 -10.23 -8.75
N CYS A 202 7.06 -9.08 -8.13
CA CYS A 202 6.46 -7.80 -8.49
C CYS A 202 6.78 -7.43 -9.95
N ARG A 203 8.03 -7.58 -10.40
CA ARG A 203 8.43 -7.35 -11.81
C ARG A 203 7.70 -8.27 -12.79
N GLU A 204 7.59 -9.55 -12.47
CA GLU A 204 6.96 -10.56 -13.32
C GLU A 204 5.44 -10.35 -13.41
N THR A 205 4.81 -9.89 -12.32
CA THR A 205 3.35 -9.67 -12.26
C THR A 205 2.90 -8.30 -12.73
N ARG A 206 3.81 -7.32 -12.79
CA ARG A 206 3.57 -5.92 -13.21
C ARG A 206 2.31 -5.31 -12.56
N PRO A 207 2.23 -5.29 -11.22
CA PRO A 207 1.07 -4.74 -10.55
C PRO A 207 1.01 -3.22 -10.73
N VAL A 208 -0.21 -2.65 -10.71
CA VAL A 208 -0.41 -1.19 -10.63
C VAL A 208 -0.51 -0.72 -9.17
N LEU A 209 -0.80 -1.65 -8.25
CA LEU A 209 -0.85 -1.45 -6.81
C LEU A 209 -0.25 -2.67 -6.10
N VAL A 210 0.65 -2.41 -5.15
CA VAL A 210 1.18 -3.40 -4.21
C VAL A 210 0.72 -3.01 -2.81
N VAL A 211 0.02 -3.91 -2.12
CA VAL A 211 -0.42 -3.69 -0.73
C VAL A 211 0.41 -4.55 0.21
N ILE A 212 0.96 -3.95 1.27
CA ILE A 212 1.70 -4.64 2.34
C ILE A 212 0.91 -4.53 3.65
N ASP A 213 0.28 -5.62 4.07
CA ASP A 213 -0.66 -5.68 5.19
C ASP A 213 -0.22 -6.72 6.24
N THR A 214 0.51 -6.37 7.29
CA THR A 214 0.95 -5.02 7.72
C THR A 214 2.48 -4.95 7.82
N GLN A 215 3.03 -3.73 7.84
CA GLN A 215 4.48 -3.48 7.97
C GLN A 215 5.11 -4.28 9.12
N SER A 216 4.49 -4.28 10.30
CA SER A 216 5.06 -4.91 11.50
C SER A 216 5.21 -6.43 11.38
N ARG A 217 4.46 -7.08 10.48
CA ARG A 217 4.61 -8.51 10.16
C ARG A 217 5.73 -8.77 9.16
N CYS A 218 6.12 -7.76 8.39
CA CYS A 218 7.14 -7.82 7.36
C CYS A 218 8.49 -7.24 7.82
N THR A 219 8.60 -6.75 9.06
CA THR A 219 9.82 -6.14 9.62
C THR A 219 10.09 -6.70 11.03
N VAL A 220 10.06 -8.03 11.18
CA VAL A 220 10.25 -8.68 12.48
C VAL A 220 11.67 -8.40 12.99
N GLY A 221 11.78 -8.05 14.28
CA GLY A 221 13.07 -7.74 14.92
C GLY A 221 13.54 -6.31 14.74
N MET A 222 12.79 -5.48 14.00
CA MET A 222 13.08 -4.06 13.80
C MET A 222 12.58 -3.19 14.97
N ASP A 223 13.35 -2.17 15.34
CA ASP A 223 12.96 -1.09 16.26
C ASP A 223 12.31 0.05 15.47
N GLU A 224 10.98 0.11 15.52
CA GLU A 224 10.17 1.13 14.82
C GLU A 224 10.45 2.57 15.29
N ASN A 225 11.18 2.75 16.40
CA ASN A 225 11.59 4.08 16.88
C ASN A 225 12.92 4.55 16.26
N SER A 226 13.66 3.65 15.61
CA SER A 226 14.91 3.98 14.93
C SER A 226 14.63 4.56 13.56
N ASN A 227 14.93 5.86 13.39
CA ASN A 227 14.87 6.50 12.07
C ASN A 227 15.73 5.79 11.03
N GLY A 228 16.87 5.22 11.44
CA GLY A 228 17.74 4.45 10.54
C GLY A 228 17.05 3.20 10.00
N GLN A 229 16.49 2.38 10.89
CA GLN A 229 15.81 1.14 10.48
C GLN A 229 14.48 1.41 9.76
N MET A 230 13.77 2.49 10.10
CA MET A 230 12.64 2.94 9.30
C MET A 230 13.06 3.38 7.89
N GLY A 231 14.25 3.98 7.74
CA GLY A 231 14.85 4.29 6.44
C GLY A 231 15.11 3.04 5.60
N GLU A 232 15.48 1.91 6.21
CA GLU A 232 15.64 0.62 5.51
C GLU A 232 14.29 0.09 4.99
N VAL A 233 13.21 0.25 5.76
CA VAL A 233 11.85 -0.12 5.29
C VAL A 233 11.41 0.74 4.11
N VAL A 234 11.68 2.05 4.18
CA VAL A 234 11.41 2.98 3.08
C VAL A 234 12.21 2.56 1.84
N ALA A 235 13.50 2.25 1.98
CA ALA A 235 14.33 1.80 0.88
C ALA A 235 13.83 0.47 0.27
N ALA A 236 13.37 -0.47 1.11
CA ALA A 236 12.78 -1.72 0.63
C ALA A 236 11.48 -1.49 -0.15
N ALA A 237 10.60 -0.61 0.35
CA ALA A 237 9.38 -0.22 -0.36
C ALA A 237 9.69 0.49 -1.68
N ASP A 238 10.69 1.37 -1.68
CA ASP A 238 11.14 2.09 -2.87
C ASP A 238 11.74 1.15 -3.92
N ARG A 239 12.46 0.09 -3.51
CA ARG A 239 12.92 -0.97 -4.44
C ARG A 239 11.75 -1.66 -5.15
N VAL A 240 10.63 -1.90 -4.46
CA VAL A 240 9.41 -2.47 -5.07
C VAL A 240 8.77 -1.47 -6.03
N ARG A 241 8.64 -0.19 -5.61
CA ARG A 241 8.11 0.90 -6.44
C ARG A 241 8.93 1.06 -7.71
N GLN A 242 10.24 1.32 -7.61
CA GLN A 242 11.15 1.48 -8.76
C GLN A 242 11.14 0.28 -9.71
N ALA A 243 10.96 -0.93 -9.17
CA ALA A 243 10.91 -2.13 -9.99
C ALA A 243 9.61 -2.28 -10.82
N THR A 244 8.55 -1.55 -10.47
CA THR A 244 7.21 -1.76 -11.04
C THR A 244 6.53 -0.49 -11.57
N GLY A 245 6.88 0.70 -11.07
CA GLY A 245 6.10 1.93 -11.24
C GLY A 245 4.72 1.87 -10.58
N ALA A 246 4.52 0.95 -9.64
CA ALA A 246 3.25 0.77 -8.93
C ALA A 246 3.11 1.76 -7.77
N CYS A 247 1.87 2.02 -7.35
CA CYS A 247 1.65 2.50 -5.99
C CYS A 247 2.00 1.39 -4.99
N VAL A 248 2.80 1.70 -3.97
CA VAL A 248 3.07 0.79 -2.84
C VAL A 248 2.35 1.32 -1.60
N LEU A 249 1.26 0.63 -1.22
CA LEU A 249 0.43 0.96 -0.07
C LEU A 249 0.81 0.08 1.13
N ILE A 250 1.34 0.70 2.18
CA ILE A 250 1.81 0.01 3.38
C ILE A 250 0.86 0.29 4.55
N ILE A 251 0.36 -0.78 5.17
CA ILE A 251 -0.52 -0.68 6.33
C ILE A 251 0.32 -0.69 7.61
N HIS A 252 0.14 0.34 8.43
CA HIS A 252 0.88 0.52 9.67
C HIS A 252 -0.05 0.79 10.87
N HIS A 253 0.43 0.52 12.08
CA HIS A 253 -0.31 0.79 13.32
C HIS A 253 0.17 2.09 13.96
N THR A 254 -0.72 2.84 14.60
CA THR A 254 -0.33 4.04 15.33
C THR A 254 0.48 3.74 16.59
N GLY A 255 1.22 4.76 17.05
CA GLY A 255 1.83 4.85 18.38
C GLY A 255 0.87 4.57 19.54
N ARG A 256 1.41 4.33 20.75
CA ARG A 256 0.61 4.30 21.99
C ARG A 256 -0.19 5.60 22.19
N ASP A 257 0.28 6.72 21.67
CA ASP A 257 -0.38 8.02 21.78
C ASP A 257 -1.51 8.23 20.76
N GLY A 258 -1.70 7.29 19.82
CA GLY A 258 -2.84 7.26 18.88
C GLY A 258 -2.92 8.41 17.87
N LYS A 259 -2.05 9.42 17.97
CA LYS A 259 -2.10 10.64 17.16
C LYS A 259 -1.16 10.63 15.95
N ASN A 260 0.04 10.07 16.12
CA ASN A 260 1.09 10.09 15.10
C ASN A 260 1.53 8.67 14.69
N LEU A 261 2.11 8.55 13.49
CA LEU A 261 2.84 7.35 13.06
C LEU A 261 3.98 7.03 14.05
N ARG A 262 4.30 5.77 14.29
CA ARG A 262 5.55 5.40 14.97
C ARG A 262 6.69 5.61 13.99
N GLY A 263 7.84 6.16 14.41
CA GLY A 263 8.94 6.49 13.48
C GLY A 263 8.62 7.65 12.51
N ALA A 264 7.66 8.52 12.89
CA ALA A 264 7.03 9.51 12.02
C ALA A 264 7.99 10.38 11.19
N SER A 265 9.16 10.79 11.70
CA SER A 265 10.03 11.71 10.94
C SER A 265 10.63 11.11 9.67
N ALA A 266 11.04 9.83 9.69
CA ALA A 266 11.60 9.17 8.51
C ALA A 266 10.51 8.82 7.49
N MET A 267 9.33 8.41 8.00
CA MET A 267 8.18 8.05 7.17
C MET A 267 7.51 9.28 6.54
N ASP A 268 7.28 10.35 7.31
CA ASP A 268 6.71 11.59 6.78
C ASP A 268 7.65 12.25 5.77
N GLY A 269 8.97 12.08 5.90
CA GLY A 269 9.93 12.58 4.91
C GLY A 269 9.84 11.85 3.57
N ALA A 270 9.67 10.52 3.59
CA ALA A 270 9.76 9.67 2.41
C ALA A 270 8.41 9.28 1.78
N ALA A 271 7.31 9.32 2.53
CA ALA A 271 5.99 9.02 1.99
C ALA A 271 5.53 10.14 1.06
N ASP A 272 5.03 9.77 -0.12
CA ASP A 272 4.37 10.68 -1.04
C ASP A 272 2.97 11.04 -0.52
N ALA A 273 2.29 10.06 0.11
CA ALA A 273 1.04 10.29 0.83
C ALA A 273 0.92 9.50 2.14
N THR A 274 0.20 10.06 3.11
CA THR A 274 -0.21 9.33 4.32
C THR A 274 -1.72 9.42 4.53
N ILE A 275 -2.31 8.30 4.93
CA ILE A 275 -3.75 8.14 5.10
C ILE A 275 -4.01 7.67 6.53
N LYS A 276 -4.65 8.50 7.34
CA LYS A 276 -5.07 8.12 8.68
C LYS A 276 -6.45 7.46 8.63
N VAL A 277 -6.61 6.35 9.33
CA VAL A 277 -7.86 5.60 9.44
C VAL A 277 -8.30 5.52 10.89
N ASP A 278 -9.39 6.24 11.19
CA ASP A 278 -10.09 6.18 12.46
C ASP A 278 -11.39 5.37 12.31
N SER A 279 -11.83 4.74 13.39
CA SER A 279 -13.07 3.95 13.39
C SER A 279 -13.88 4.24 14.65
N ASP A 280 -15.18 4.45 14.48
CA ASP A 280 -16.12 4.54 15.58
C ASP A 280 -16.98 3.27 15.60
N LYS A 281 -16.74 2.44 16.62
CA LYS A 281 -17.47 1.18 16.80
C LYS A 281 -18.91 1.37 17.25
N VAL A 282 -19.25 2.53 17.82
CA VAL A 282 -20.61 2.85 18.29
C VAL A 282 -21.49 3.20 17.10
N SER A 283 -21.02 4.11 16.24
CA SER A 283 -21.74 4.44 15.00
C SER A 283 -21.54 3.41 13.89
N GLY A 284 -20.57 2.51 14.02
CA GLY A 284 -20.25 1.52 12.99
C GLY A 284 -19.63 2.15 11.75
N THR A 285 -18.79 3.17 11.93
CA THR A 285 -18.19 3.94 10.83
C THR A 285 -16.68 3.86 10.84
N VAL A 286 -16.09 4.04 9.65
CA VAL A 286 -14.65 4.13 9.42
C VAL A 286 -14.41 5.41 8.63
N THR A 287 -13.55 6.29 9.15
CA THR A 287 -13.23 7.57 8.51
C THR A 287 -11.78 7.57 8.08
N MET A 288 -11.58 7.88 6.80
CA MET A 288 -10.30 8.10 6.17
C MET A 288 -10.01 9.61 6.16
N LEU A 289 -8.84 9.99 6.66
CA LEU A 289 -8.38 11.36 6.73
C LEU A 289 -7.06 11.48 5.96
N SER A 290 -6.94 12.51 5.13
CA SER A 290 -5.68 12.84 4.49
C SER A 290 -4.70 13.32 5.55
N GLY A 291 -3.53 12.69 5.63
CA GLY A 291 -2.41 13.15 6.45
C GLY A 291 -1.55 14.10 5.62
N LYS A 292 -0.55 13.54 4.95
CA LYS A 292 0.32 14.24 3.99
C LYS A 292 -0.11 13.89 2.57
N GLN A 293 -0.06 14.88 1.67
CA GLN A 293 0.06 14.69 0.22
C GLN A 293 1.18 15.60 -0.26
N LYS A 294 2.10 15.06 -1.05
CA LYS A 294 3.32 15.76 -1.46
C LYS A 294 3.05 16.72 -2.62
N ASP A 295 2.44 16.20 -3.67
CA ASP A 295 2.25 16.92 -4.95
C ASP A 295 0.80 17.37 -5.17
N ASP A 296 -0.13 16.91 -4.32
CA ASP A 296 -1.57 17.15 -4.44
C ASP A 296 -2.22 17.76 -3.18
N ALA A 297 -3.43 18.30 -3.34
CA ALA A 297 -4.23 18.81 -2.25
C ALA A 297 -4.82 17.69 -1.39
N ALA A 298 -4.84 17.88 -0.07
CA ALA A 298 -5.47 16.95 0.86
C ALA A 298 -6.97 16.71 0.53
N PHE A 299 -7.37 15.44 0.41
CA PHE A 299 -8.78 15.08 0.23
C PHE A 299 -9.60 15.34 1.52
N PRO A 300 -10.89 15.73 1.40
CA PRO A 300 -11.77 15.90 2.56
C PRO A 300 -12.04 14.57 3.27
N PRO A 301 -12.40 14.55 4.56
CA PRO A 301 -12.70 13.31 5.28
C PRO A 301 -13.71 12.42 4.54
N ILE A 302 -13.36 11.15 4.32
CA ILE A 302 -14.21 10.15 3.66
C ILE A 302 -14.68 9.15 4.70
N THR A 303 -15.98 9.08 4.95
CA THR A 303 -16.57 8.15 5.93
C THR A 303 -17.30 7.01 5.23
N LEU A 304 -16.99 5.78 5.65
CA LEU A 304 -17.63 4.55 5.20
C LEU A 304 -18.39 3.90 6.35
N SER A 305 -19.46 3.19 6.01
CA SER A 305 -20.21 2.35 6.94
C SER A 305 -19.66 0.93 6.98
N VAL A 306 -19.62 0.33 8.17
CA VAL A 306 -19.28 -1.09 8.36
C VAL A 306 -20.56 -1.91 8.28
N GLN A 307 -20.64 -2.82 7.32
CA GLN A 307 -21.81 -3.68 7.12
C GLN A 307 -21.45 -5.16 7.24
N ALA A 308 -22.24 -5.93 7.98
CA ALA A 308 -22.06 -7.37 8.07
C ALA A 308 -22.59 -8.05 6.79
N VAL A 309 -21.74 -8.82 6.11
CA VAL A 309 -22.11 -9.56 4.90
C VAL A 309 -21.52 -10.96 4.98
N ALA A 310 -22.39 -11.97 4.88
CA ALA A 310 -22.03 -13.37 5.06
C ALA A 310 -21.29 -13.60 6.40
N GLU A 311 -20.08 -14.15 6.37
CA GLU A 311 -19.27 -14.42 7.57
C GLU A 311 -18.20 -13.33 7.83
N SER A 312 -18.34 -12.16 7.21
CA SER A 312 -17.39 -11.05 7.38
C SER A 312 -18.09 -9.70 7.37
N VAL A 313 -17.30 -8.63 7.27
CA VAL A 313 -17.80 -7.26 7.10
C VAL A 313 -17.25 -6.65 5.81
N ILE A 314 -17.98 -5.69 5.27
CA ILE A 314 -17.57 -4.84 4.15
C ILE A 314 -17.60 -3.38 4.58
N LEU A 315 -16.85 -2.55 3.84
CA LEU A 315 -16.97 -1.11 3.92
C LEU A 315 -17.71 -0.60 2.68
N SER A 316 -18.65 0.32 2.89
CA SER A 316 -19.42 0.95 1.82
C SER A 316 -19.52 2.46 2.05
N HIS A 317 -19.30 3.23 0.99
CA HIS A 317 -19.50 4.68 0.96
C HIS A 317 -20.98 5.06 0.79
N GLU A 318 -21.85 4.09 0.53
CA GLU A 318 -23.27 4.35 0.69
C GLU A 318 -23.48 4.85 2.12
N PRO A 319 -24.17 6.00 2.30
CA PRO A 319 -24.56 6.45 3.64
C PRO A 319 -25.21 5.26 4.33
N VAL A 320 -25.08 5.13 5.65
CA VAL A 320 -25.75 4.08 6.45
C VAL A 320 -27.25 4.10 6.12
N GLY A 321 -27.59 3.34 5.08
CA GLY A 321 -28.83 3.30 4.34
C GLY A 321 -29.38 1.88 4.38
N ILE A 322 -28.96 1.13 5.39
CA ILE A 322 -29.85 0.19 6.04
C ILE A 322 -30.31 0.97 7.26
N CYS A 323 -31.49 1.54 7.14
CA CYS A 323 -32.30 1.76 8.32
C CYS A 323 -32.16 0.49 9.19
N THR A 324 -31.77 0.61 10.46
CA THR A 324 -31.85 -0.55 11.36
C THR A 324 -33.22 -1.24 11.20
N SER A 325 -33.37 -2.54 11.48
CA SER A 325 -34.69 -3.20 11.36
C SER A 325 -35.81 -2.44 12.11
N ALA A 326 -35.44 -1.67 13.15
CA ALA A 326 -36.32 -0.72 13.80
C ALA A 326 -36.63 0.53 12.94
N GLU A 327 -35.62 1.18 12.34
CA GLU A 327 -35.81 2.30 11.41
C GLU A 327 -36.64 1.91 10.17
N GLU A 328 -36.44 0.73 9.59
CA GLU A 328 -37.21 0.26 8.42
C GLU A 328 -38.67 0.04 8.78
N ARG A 329 -38.94 -0.58 9.93
CA ARG A 329 -40.31 -0.80 10.43
C ARG A 329 -41.00 0.51 10.76
N VAL A 330 -40.29 1.48 11.34
CA VAL A 330 -40.83 2.82 11.63
C VAL A 330 -41.09 3.58 10.33
N LEU A 331 -40.17 3.57 9.36
CA LEU A 331 -40.38 4.21 8.06
C LEU A 331 -41.53 3.56 7.28
N ARG A 332 -41.62 2.23 7.29
CA ARG A 332 -42.74 1.51 6.67
C ARG A 332 -44.08 1.93 7.30
N CYS A 333 -44.16 1.94 8.63
CA CYS A 333 -45.34 2.40 9.37
C CYS A 333 -45.74 3.84 9.00
N LEU A 334 -44.76 4.75 8.90
CA LEU A 334 -45.01 6.13 8.47
C LEU A 334 -45.40 6.24 6.99
N SER A 335 -44.87 5.38 6.11
CA SER A 335 -45.18 5.36 4.68
C SER A 335 -46.55 4.76 4.36
N GLU A 336 -47.00 3.78 5.15
CA GLU A 336 -48.32 3.15 5.04
C GLU A 336 -49.45 4.04 5.60
N SER A 337 -49.08 5.13 6.27
CA SER A 337 -49.99 6.17 6.80
C SER A 337 -49.79 7.53 6.10
N PRO A 338 -49.83 7.63 4.76
CA PRO A 338 -49.40 8.83 4.03
C PRO A 338 -50.27 10.07 4.29
N THR A 339 -51.50 9.89 4.78
CA THR A 339 -52.46 10.97 5.05
C THR A 339 -52.59 11.31 6.54
N ALA A 340 -51.91 10.60 7.45
CA ALA A 340 -52.04 10.78 8.89
C ALA A 340 -50.67 10.80 9.60
N ALA A 341 -50.34 11.93 10.22
CA ALA A 341 -49.14 12.03 11.06
C ALA A 341 -49.35 11.27 12.38
N LEU A 342 -48.38 10.45 12.77
CA LEU A 342 -48.47 9.53 13.91
C LEU A 342 -47.69 10.05 15.12
N SER A 343 -48.24 9.87 16.32
CA SER A 343 -47.52 10.07 17.57
C SER A 343 -46.54 8.91 17.85
N ARG A 344 -45.54 9.14 18.71
CA ARG A 344 -44.62 8.08 19.13
C ARG A 344 -45.34 6.88 19.76
N THR A 345 -46.46 7.11 20.45
CA THR A 345 -47.26 6.04 21.08
C THR A 345 -47.95 5.16 20.03
N GLU A 346 -48.49 5.77 18.98
CA GLU A 346 -49.11 5.04 17.86
C GLU A 346 -48.07 4.25 17.08
N ILE A 347 -46.89 4.83 16.84
CA ILE A 347 -45.77 4.12 16.20
C ILE A 347 -45.36 2.89 17.03
N VAL A 348 -45.30 2.98 18.36
CA VAL A 348 -45.02 1.82 19.23
C VAL A 348 -46.07 0.72 19.05
N GLN A 349 -47.35 1.07 19.02
CA GLN A 349 -48.45 0.10 18.88
C GLN A 349 -48.46 -0.58 17.50
N LEU A 350 -48.18 0.19 16.44
CA LEU A 350 -48.23 -0.29 15.07
C LEU A 350 -46.97 -1.08 14.66
N THR A 351 -45.84 -0.79 15.31
CA THR A 351 -44.56 -1.43 14.95
C THR A 351 -44.18 -2.59 15.85
N ASP A 352 -44.79 -2.80 17.03
CA ASP A 352 -44.37 -3.81 18.02
C ASP A 352 -42.86 -3.73 18.37
N ILE A 353 -42.35 -2.50 18.48
CA ILE A 353 -40.98 -2.18 18.87
C ILE A 353 -41.00 -1.62 20.30
N PRO A 354 -40.03 -1.97 21.18
CA PRO A 354 -39.95 -1.41 22.52
C PRO A 354 -39.94 0.13 22.51
N LYS A 355 -40.69 0.72 23.45
CA LYS A 355 -40.88 2.18 23.57
C LYS A 355 -39.57 2.99 23.52
N THR A 356 -38.55 2.54 24.26
CA THR A 356 -37.24 3.22 24.30
C THR A 356 -36.55 3.24 22.94
N THR A 357 -36.69 2.17 22.17
CA THR A 357 -36.13 2.04 20.82
C THR A 357 -36.87 2.93 19.83
N VAL A 358 -38.21 2.95 19.84
CA VAL A 358 -39.00 3.83 18.94
C VAL A 358 -38.66 5.30 19.15
N TYR A 359 -38.58 5.75 20.40
CA TYR A 359 -38.31 7.18 20.70
C TYR A 359 -36.96 7.63 20.14
N ARG A 360 -35.92 6.82 20.34
CA ARG A 360 -34.58 7.05 19.78
C ARG A 360 -34.59 6.97 18.25
N THR A 361 -35.22 5.95 17.68
CA THR A 361 -35.28 5.73 16.23
C THR A 361 -35.97 6.88 15.51
N VAL A 362 -37.07 7.41 16.04
CA VAL A 362 -37.76 8.57 15.45
C VAL A 362 -36.86 9.81 15.45
N GLU A 363 -36.11 10.06 16.52
CA GLU A 363 -35.16 11.19 16.57
C GLU A 363 -34.03 11.05 15.54
N VAL A 364 -33.52 9.82 15.37
CA VAL A 364 -32.51 9.51 14.35
C VAL A 364 -33.08 9.67 12.93
N LEU A 365 -34.30 9.24 12.67
CA LEU A 365 -34.93 9.41 11.36
C LEU A 365 -35.21 10.88 11.03
N VAL A 366 -35.56 11.69 12.04
CA VAL A 366 -35.71 13.14 11.89
C VAL A 366 -34.38 13.82 11.62
N SER A 367 -33.31 13.45 12.34
CA SER A 367 -31.98 14.01 12.09
C SER A 367 -31.40 13.59 10.73
N LYS A 368 -31.75 12.40 10.24
CA LYS A 368 -31.45 11.91 8.88
C LYS A 368 -32.30 12.57 7.78
N GLY A 369 -33.31 13.36 8.13
CA GLY A 369 -34.23 13.98 7.17
C GLY A 369 -35.24 13.00 6.53
N LEU A 370 -35.33 11.76 7.01
CA LEU A 370 -36.23 10.73 6.48
C LEU A 370 -37.66 10.82 7.08
N ALA A 371 -37.79 11.46 8.24
CA ALA A 371 -39.06 11.79 8.86
C ALA A 371 -39.07 13.25 9.30
N MET A 372 -40.24 13.85 9.46
CA MET A 372 -40.39 15.20 9.99
C MET A 372 -41.43 15.26 11.10
N ASN A 373 -41.25 16.15 12.07
CA ASN A 373 -42.25 16.45 13.09
C ASN A 373 -43.17 17.57 12.59
N VAL A 374 -44.43 17.25 12.33
CA VAL A 374 -45.49 18.18 11.92
C VAL A 374 -46.39 18.62 13.08
N GLY A 375 -46.13 18.12 14.29
CA GLY A 375 -46.84 18.48 15.51
C GLY A 375 -46.20 19.64 16.29
N THR A 376 -46.68 19.86 17.52
CA THR A 376 -46.10 20.89 18.43
C THR A 376 -45.09 20.26 19.38
N VAL A 377 -44.28 21.09 20.06
CA VAL A 377 -43.33 20.62 21.10
C VAL A 377 -44.05 19.81 22.20
N LYS A 378 -45.27 20.22 22.57
CA LYS A 378 -46.07 19.53 23.61
C LYS A 378 -46.80 18.28 23.07
N ARG A 379 -47.03 18.19 21.76
CA ARG A 379 -47.75 17.08 21.08
C ARG A 379 -47.09 16.81 19.72
N PRO A 380 -45.95 16.10 19.69
CA PRO A 380 -45.23 15.84 18.46
C PRO A 380 -45.91 14.75 17.63
N LEU A 381 -45.97 14.96 16.31
CA LEU A 381 -46.57 14.06 15.33
C LEU A 381 -45.61 13.92 14.15
N TYR A 382 -45.42 12.71 13.64
CA TYR A 382 -44.38 12.39 12.66
C TYR A 382 -44.98 11.86 11.37
N CYS A 383 -44.40 12.26 10.23
CA CYS A 383 -44.68 11.70 8.91
C CYS A 383 -43.39 11.58 8.10
N ILE A 384 -43.45 10.88 6.96
CA ILE A 384 -42.30 10.74 6.05
C ILE A 384 -41.99 12.06 5.35
N THR A 385 -40.70 12.36 5.15
CA THR A 385 -40.28 13.52 4.36
C THR A 385 -40.42 13.18 2.86
N GLN A 386 -41.39 13.77 2.15
CA GLN A 386 -41.50 13.55 0.70
C GLN A 386 -40.42 14.34 -0.07
N GLY A 387 -39.59 13.63 -0.85
CA GLY A 387 -38.77 14.23 -1.91
C GLY A 387 -37.47 13.51 -2.33
N GLN A 388 -37.54 12.33 -2.98
CA GLN A 388 -36.62 11.86 -4.02
C GLN A 388 -37.33 10.87 -4.98
N ASP A 389 -38.35 11.37 -5.68
CA ASP A 389 -38.70 10.84 -7.00
C ASP A 389 -37.85 11.60 -8.02
N GLN A 390 -36.70 11.03 -8.42
CA GLN A 390 -36.01 11.26 -9.69
C GLN A 390 -34.72 10.43 -9.70
N LEU A 391 -34.83 9.17 -10.15
CA LEU A 391 -33.81 8.46 -10.93
C LEU A 391 -34.43 7.16 -11.50
N SER A 392 -34.57 7.16 -12.83
CA SER A 392 -34.86 6.06 -13.78
C SER A 392 -36.32 5.66 -14.09
N ASN A 393 -36.86 6.31 -15.15
CA ASN A 393 -37.32 5.75 -16.45
C ASN A 393 -38.36 4.60 -16.44
N SER A 394 -39.38 4.49 -17.31
CA SER A 394 -39.57 4.90 -18.72
C SER A 394 -40.95 4.41 -19.23
N HIS A 395 -41.46 5.01 -20.33
CA HIS A 395 -42.58 4.55 -21.19
C HIS A 395 -43.99 4.70 -20.54
N GLU A 396 -45.03 5.28 -21.17
CA GLU A 396 -45.55 5.14 -22.53
C GLU A 396 -46.36 6.40 -22.99
N SER A 397 -46.48 6.56 -24.31
CA SER A 397 -47.59 7.19 -25.07
C SER A 397 -47.91 8.68 -24.90
N HIS A 398 -47.41 9.52 -25.81
CA HIS A 398 -48.13 9.93 -27.03
C HIS A 398 -47.23 10.65 -28.03
#